data_AF-A0A2N2JHT3-F1
#
_entry.id   AF-A0A2N2JHT3-F1
#
_cell.length_a   1.000
_cell.length_b   1.000
_cell.length_c   1.000
_cell.angle_alpha   90.00
_cell.angle_beta   90.00
_cell.angle_gamma   90.00
#
_symmetry.space_group_name_H-M   'P 1'
#
loop_
_entity.id
_entity.type
_entity.pdbx_description
1 polymer ?
#
loop_
_entity_poly.entity_id
_entity_poly.type
_entity_poly.pdbx_seq_one_letter_code
_entity_poly.pdbx_strand_id
1 'polypeptide(L)'
;MKNLPTRGAALACLLLLGCDATHHAGDVGQQVRIQVAPLHLSDIRDAHYTLTVTNNDEPPQVVWTAEVTSGSYGDGAGSLSYVGPCDAASSPNRVTLELDWLVDSDGLTIAGDAFPNPTPVWRDVPCTANADSPVSFDLVIARPANQGFFDVAVDFNDIFCSAKLDCVDDDGQPIKLLHNGAVRDTTIVVGLVCTTGEGEQTVLHADSMVLDCGQDGVFHLPPVGGPGNVGGTAPFIFSRAVYRGREAVTGADICYLNQAIGVDLPAAVEADATCSLRGKATASPTAWPSGRSPAGALWPYVSWNVPVLSAGALICGHHGLDLDAGVETRYSDLDGGALFPFGMACTADPAPALDGAACAGTADAIFGTSDDGVLVSIGGAVTEPFLLPEGVELGGCCVDGD
;
A
#
# COMPACT_ATOMS: atom_id res chain seq x y z
N MET A 1 16.98 0.49 -90.93
CA MET A 1 15.82 1.38 -90.67
C MET A 1 16.35 2.74 -90.22
N LYS A 2 15.97 3.79 -90.96
CA LYS A 2 15.86 5.23 -90.65
C LYS A 2 16.77 5.89 -89.58
N ASN A 3 17.65 6.74 -90.11
CA ASN A 3 18.20 8.05 -89.71
C ASN A 3 17.65 8.80 -88.46
N LEU A 4 18.63 9.38 -87.74
CA LEU A 4 18.66 10.50 -86.77
C LEU A 4 17.89 11.78 -87.21
N PRO A 5 17.47 12.73 -86.31
CA PRO A 5 18.45 13.61 -85.64
C PRO A 5 18.12 14.22 -84.25
N THR A 6 19.22 14.64 -83.61
CA THR A 6 19.44 15.59 -82.52
C THR A 6 18.94 17.02 -82.80
N ARG A 7 18.26 17.64 -81.82
CA ARG A 7 18.18 19.09 -81.46
C ARG A 7 17.79 19.13 -79.96
N GLY A 8 18.29 19.98 -79.07
CA GLY A 8 18.88 21.31 -79.20
C GLY A 8 18.09 22.28 -78.30
N ALA A 9 18.65 22.61 -77.14
CA ALA A 9 18.47 23.81 -76.30
C ALA A 9 17.07 24.33 -75.91
N ALA A 10 16.83 24.43 -74.60
CA ALA A 10 16.37 25.66 -73.93
C ALA A 10 16.41 25.48 -72.40
N LEU A 11 17.52 25.88 -71.77
CA LEU A 11 17.63 26.03 -70.32
C LEU A 11 17.08 27.43 -69.98
N ALA A 12 15.83 27.50 -69.53
CA ALA A 12 15.22 28.73 -69.04
C ALA A 12 15.59 28.92 -67.57
N CYS A 13 16.45 29.91 -67.34
CA CYS A 13 16.80 30.45 -66.05
C CYS A 13 15.69 31.44 -65.65
N LEU A 14 14.87 31.12 -64.65
CA LEU A 14 14.17 32.07 -63.77
C LEU A 14 13.29 31.29 -62.80
N LEU A 15 13.53 31.41 -61.49
CA LEU A 15 12.54 31.83 -60.47
C LEU A 15 13.05 31.48 -59.05
N LEU A 16 13.29 32.56 -58.30
CA LEU A 16 13.04 32.75 -56.87
C LEU A 16 13.89 31.96 -55.86
N LEU A 17 14.98 32.63 -55.46
CA LEU A 17 15.45 32.64 -54.08
C LEU A 17 14.30 33.08 -53.15
N GLY A 18 13.68 32.12 -52.47
CA GLY A 18 12.89 32.31 -51.27
C GLY A 18 13.52 31.51 -50.13
N CYS A 19 14.72 31.89 -49.72
CA CYS A 19 15.26 31.49 -48.42
C CYS A 19 14.67 32.43 -47.38
N ASP A 20 13.47 32.12 -46.90
CA ASP A 20 12.99 32.58 -45.61
C ASP A 20 12.13 31.48 -44.98
N ALA A 21 12.77 30.33 -44.81
CA ALA A 21 12.45 29.46 -43.70
C ALA A 21 13.58 29.64 -42.70
N THR A 22 13.46 30.63 -41.82
CA THR A 22 13.90 30.42 -40.45
C THR A 22 13.11 29.22 -39.94
N HIS A 23 13.55 28.01 -40.30
CA HIS A 23 13.39 26.87 -39.43
C HIS A 23 14.07 27.33 -38.13
N HIS A 24 13.26 27.84 -37.20
CA HIS A 24 13.64 27.83 -35.81
C HIS A 24 14.10 26.40 -35.59
N ALA A 25 15.40 26.22 -35.36
CA ALA A 25 15.89 24.99 -34.76
C ALA A 25 14.95 24.76 -33.61
N GLY A 26 14.12 23.70 -33.72
CA GLY A 26 12.96 23.51 -32.87
C GLY A 26 13.42 23.72 -31.46
N ASP A 27 12.90 24.77 -30.82
CA ASP A 27 13.08 24.99 -29.40
C ASP A 27 12.69 23.66 -28.79
N VAL A 28 13.66 22.93 -28.26
CA VAL A 28 13.39 21.68 -27.58
C VAL A 28 12.67 22.14 -26.33
N GLY A 29 11.34 22.26 -26.46
CA GLY A 29 10.50 22.83 -25.45
C GLY A 29 10.77 22.11 -24.15
N GLN A 30 10.89 22.86 -23.07
CA GLN A 30 10.99 22.33 -21.72
C GLN A 30 9.90 21.27 -21.50
N GLN A 31 10.32 20.06 -21.15
CA GLN A 31 9.48 18.86 -21.18
C GLN A 31 9.53 18.14 -19.84
N VAL A 32 8.38 17.58 -19.46
CA VAL A 32 8.30 16.59 -18.40
C VAL A 32 8.10 15.21 -19.03
N ARG A 33 8.93 14.26 -18.62
CA ARG A 33 8.83 12.86 -19.03
C ARG A 33 8.18 12.07 -17.91
N ILE A 34 6.95 11.63 -18.15
CA ILE A 34 6.11 10.91 -17.19
C ILE A 34 6.21 9.41 -17.50
N GLN A 35 6.51 8.63 -16.47
CA GLN A 35 6.51 7.18 -16.54
C GLN A 35 5.56 6.61 -15.48
N VAL A 36 4.74 5.64 -15.86
CA VAL A 36 3.94 4.84 -14.93
C VAL A 36 4.45 3.41 -15.03
N ALA A 37 4.80 2.81 -13.89
CA ALA A 37 5.21 1.42 -13.83
C ALA A 37 4.08 0.48 -14.28
N PRO A 38 4.40 -0.72 -14.80
CA PRO A 38 3.39 -1.72 -15.14
C PRO A 38 2.48 -2.01 -13.95
N LEU A 39 1.18 -2.17 -14.22
CA LEU A 39 0.29 -2.74 -13.23
C LEU A 39 0.55 -4.24 -13.23
N HIS A 40 0.97 -4.79 -12.11
CA HIS A 40 1.10 -6.24 -11.92
C HIS A 40 -0.30 -6.85 -11.78
N LEU A 41 -1.08 -6.87 -12.87
CA LEU A 41 -2.46 -7.36 -12.96
C LEU A 41 -2.63 -8.19 -14.24
N SER A 42 -2.52 -9.52 -14.14
CA SER A 42 -2.43 -10.39 -15.35
C SER A 42 -3.69 -10.43 -16.23
N ASP A 43 -4.84 -10.05 -15.69
CA ASP A 43 -6.13 -9.99 -16.38
C ASP A 43 -6.45 -8.60 -16.95
N ILE A 44 -5.54 -7.63 -16.84
CA ILE A 44 -5.71 -6.28 -17.39
C ILE A 44 -4.99 -6.15 -18.73
N ARG A 45 -5.69 -5.58 -19.71
CA ARG A 45 -5.16 -5.34 -21.07
C ARG A 45 -5.13 -3.87 -21.48
N ASP A 46 -5.70 -2.98 -20.66
CA ASP A 46 -5.49 -1.54 -20.78
C ASP A 46 -5.79 -0.84 -19.46
N ALA A 47 -5.18 0.31 -19.25
CA ALA A 47 -5.47 1.24 -18.18
C ALA A 47 -5.58 2.64 -18.78
N HIS A 48 -6.60 3.38 -18.34
CA HIS A 48 -6.87 4.73 -18.78
C HIS A 48 -6.49 5.72 -17.68
N TYR A 49 -5.73 6.74 -18.06
CA TYR A 49 -5.22 7.74 -17.15
C TYR A 49 -5.54 9.15 -17.62
N THR A 50 -5.77 10.03 -16.66
CA THR A 50 -5.76 11.47 -16.84
C THR A 50 -4.48 12.04 -16.23
N LEU A 51 -3.68 12.70 -17.06
CA LEU A 51 -2.46 13.40 -16.66
C LEU A 51 -2.73 14.90 -16.67
N THR A 52 -2.44 15.59 -15.57
CA THR A 52 -2.53 17.05 -15.49
C THR A 52 -1.21 17.65 -15.00
N VAL A 53 -0.70 18.66 -15.70
CA VAL A 53 0.47 19.42 -15.27
C VAL A 53 0.06 20.85 -14.93
N THR A 54 0.37 21.29 -13.72
CA THR A 54 0.16 22.67 -13.25
C THR A 54 1.48 23.34 -12.90
N ASN A 55 1.55 24.66 -13.08
CA ASN A 55 2.72 25.45 -12.71
C ASN A 55 2.61 25.96 -11.25
N ASN A 56 3.65 26.65 -10.75
CA ASN A 56 3.71 27.17 -9.39
C ASN A 56 3.22 28.62 -9.25
N ASP A 57 2.39 29.10 -10.18
CA ASP A 57 1.84 30.46 -10.08
C ASP A 57 0.85 30.57 -8.92
N GLU A 58 0.50 31.80 -8.53
CA GLU A 58 -0.57 32.06 -7.57
C GLU A 58 -1.69 32.89 -8.24
N PRO A 59 -2.85 32.29 -8.58
CA PRO A 59 -3.20 30.87 -8.39
C PRO A 59 -2.49 29.94 -9.40
N PRO A 60 -2.30 28.64 -9.07
CA PRO A 60 -1.70 27.67 -9.98
C PRO A 60 -2.47 27.58 -11.30
N GLN A 61 -1.74 27.52 -12.42
CA GLN A 61 -2.32 27.42 -13.75
C GLN A 61 -2.07 26.04 -14.35
N VAL A 62 -3.07 25.48 -15.04
CA VAL A 62 -2.91 24.24 -15.80
C VAL A 62 -2.07 24.55 -17.04
N VAL A 63 -0.90 23.91 -17.13
CA VAL A 63 -0.05 23.92 -18.34
C VAL A 63 -0.71 23.07 -19.41
N TRP A 64 -1.14 21.86 -19.07
CA TRP A 64 -1.92 20.97 -19.93
C TRP A 64 -2.60 19.84 -19.16
N THR A 65 -3.59 19.22 -19.79
CA THR A 65 -4.22 17.95 -19.39
C THR A 65 -4.28 17.01 -20.59
N ALA A 66 -4.03 15.72 -20.37
CA ALA A 66 -4.12 14.69 -21.41
C ALA A 66 -4.77 13.41 -20.87
N GLU A 67 -5.66 12.84 -21.67
CA GLU A 67 -6.18 11.48 -21.48
C GLU A 67 -5.33 10.52 -22.29
N VAL A 68 -4.81 9.48 -21.64
CA VAL A 68 -3.86 8.53 -22.23
C VAL A 68 -4.20 7.10 -21.81
N THR A 69 -3.81 6.14 -22.64
CA THR A 69 -4.01 4.72 -22.33
C THR A 69 -2.69 3.96 -22.39
N SER A 70 -2.55 2.93 -21.54
CA SER A 70 -1.40 2.03 -21.57
C SER A 70 -1.24 1.31 -22.91
N GLY A 71 -2.34 1.04 -23.62
CA GLY A 71 -2.30 0.42 -24.96
C GLY A 71 -1.76 1.34 -26.06
N SER A 72 -1.93 2.66 -25.91
CA SER A 72 -1.44 3.63 -26.90
C SER A 72 -0.05 4.17 -26.58
N TYR A 73 0.31 4.24 -25.29
CA TYR A 73 1.51 4.91 -24.80
C TYR A 73 2.36 4.03 -23.86
N GLY A 74 2.14 2.73 -23.81
CA GLY A 74 2.84 1.80 -22.93
C GLY A 74 2.77 0.35 -23.40
N ASP A 75 2.58 -0.58 -22.47
CA ASP A 75 2.59 -2.03 -22.69
C ASP A 75 1.19 -2.65 -22.87
N GLY A 76 0.12 -1.87 -22.73
CA GLY A 76 -1.23 -2.42 -22.66
C GLY A 76 -1.47 -3.28 -21.42
N ALA A 77 -0.70 -3.11 -20.35
CA ALA A 77 -0.90 -3.77 -19.07
C ALA A 77 -0.72 -2.76 -17.92
N GLY A 78 -1.05 -1.49 -18.18
CA GLY A 78 -1.01 -0.42 -17.21
C GLY A 78 0.26 0.44 -17.20
N SER A 79 1.38 0.01 -17.78
CA SER A 79 2.53 0.91 -17.89
C SER A 79 2.25 2.03 -18.90
N LEU A 80 2.93 3.16 -18.73
CA LEU A 80 2.79 4.31 -19.60
C LEU A 80 4.12 5.08 -19.69
N SER A 81 4.45 5.61 -20.86
CA SER A 81 5.46 6.65 -21.04
C SER A 81 4.89 7.80 -21.87
N TYR A 82 4.76 8.98 -21.25
CA TYR A 82 4.23 10.18 -21.89
C TYR A 82 5.19 11.36 -21.72
N VAL A 83 5.26 12.23 -22.73
CA VAL A 83 6.08 13.45 -22.67
C VAL A 83 5.20 14.64 -23.03
N GLY A 84 5.15 15.63 -22.14
CA GLY A 84 4.40 16.86 -22.33
C GLY A 84 5.24 18.09 -21.98
N PRO A 85 4.83 19.30 -22.40
CA PRO A 85 5.55 20.52 -22.05
C PRO A 85 5.49 20.80 -20.54
N CYS A 86 6.43 21.57 -20.01
CA CYS A 86 6.35 22.11 -18.66
C CYS A 86 6.49 23.65 -18.68
N ASP A 87 6.35 24.32 -17.54
CA ASP A 87 6.55 25.76 -17.38
C ASP A 87 7.79 26.02 -16.51
N ALA A 88 8.92 26.31 -17.17
CA ALA A 88 10.18 26.59 -16.49
C ALA A 88 10.23 27.98 -15.85
N ALA A 89 9.33 28.90 -16.25
CA ALA A 89 9.25 30.22 -15.64
C ALA A 89 8.58 30.17 -14.26
N SER A 90 7.77 29.14 -14.00
CA SER A 90 7.01 28.95 -12.77
C SER A 90 7.16 27.52 -12.23
N SER A 91 8.34 27.26 -11.68
CA SER A 91 8.79 25.94 -11.19
C SER A 91 8.77 25.84 -9.65
N PRO A 92 8.59 24.65 -9.03
CA PRO A 92 8.34 23.34 -9.64
C PRO A 92 6.97 23.25 -10.30
N ASN A 93 6.82 22.40 -11.32
CA ASN A 93 5.49 22.05 -11.81
C ASN A 93 4.96 20.86 -11.02
N ARG A 94 3.65 20.78 -10.85
CA ARG A 94 2.99 19.61 -10.27
C ARG A 94 2.39 18.74 -11.36
N VAL A 95 2.80 17.49 -11.39
CA VAL A 95 2.25 16.45 -12.27
C VAL A 95 1.29 15.61 -11.45
N THR A 96 0.01 15.59 -11.84
CA THR A 96 -1.04 14.76 -11.24
C THR A 96 -1.39 13.63 -12.19
N LEU A 97 -1.49 12.42 -11.65
CA LEU A 97 -1.93 11.19 -12.30
C LEU A 97 -3.25 10.73 -11.66
N GLU A 98 -4.27 10.58 -12.48
CA GLU A 98 -5.55 9.95 -12.14
C GLU A 98 -5.69 8.66 -12.94
N LEU A 99 -5.99 7.54 -12.28
CA LEU A 99 -6.35 6.27 -12.89
C LEU A 99 -7.88 6.26 -13.01
N ASP A 100 -8.38 6.41 -14.23
CA ASP A 100 -9.81 6.64 -14.46
C ASP A 100 -10.59 5.32 -14.47
N TRP A 101 -10.08 4.33 -15.22
CA TRP A 101 -10.63 2.98 -15.29
C TRP A 101 -9.62 1.98 -15.86
N LEU A 102 -9.90 0.69 -15.66
CA LEU A 102 -9.15 -0.42 -16.25
C LEU A 102 -9.99 -1.13 -17.32
N VAL A 103 -9.34 -1.90 -18.18
CA VAL A 103 -9.98 -2.79 -19.15
C VAL A 103 -9.43 -4.20 -18.94
N ASP A 104 -10.31 -5.15 -18.66
CA ASP A 104 -9.91 -6.55 -18.47
C ASP A 104 -9.62 -7.26 -19.81
N SER A 105 -9.15 -8.52 -19.73
CA SER A 105 -8.81 -9.35 -20.88
C SER A 105 -9.97 -9.58 -21.85
N ASP A 106 -11.21 -9.59 -21.35
CA ASP A 106 -12.43 -9.74 -22.15
C ASP A 106 -12.88 -8.42 -22.79
N GLY A 107 -12.28 -7.30 -22.38
CA GLY A 107 -12.59 -5.97 -22.86
C GLY A 107 -13.68 -5.25 -22.09
N LEU A 108 -14.03 -5.74 -20.90
CA LEU A 108 -14.95 -5.06 -20.01
C LEU A 108 -14.23 -3.94 -19.28
N THR A 109 -14.93 -2.82 -19.14
CA THR A 109 -14.45 -1.67 -18.37
C THR A 109 -14.69 -1.90 -16.88
N ILE A 110 -13.64 -1.78 -16.09
CA ILE A 110 -13.69 -1.75 -14.62
C ILE A 110 -13.53 -0.29 -14.21
N ALA A 111 -14.63 0.35 -13.82
CA ALA A 111 -14.62 1.75 -13.41
C ALA A 111 -13.69 1.97 -12.21
N GLY A 112 -13.07 3.16 -12.13
CA GLY A 112 -12.15 3.51 -11.04
C GLY A 112 -12.77 3.56 -9.64
N ASP A 113 -14.10 3.53 -9.52
CA ASP A 113 -14.83 3.43 -8.24
C ASP A 113 -15.21 1.98 -7.87
N ALA A 114 -14.94 1.01 -8.76
CA ALA A 114 -15.19 -0.41 -8.52
C ALA A 114 -14.09 -1.09 -7.68
N PHE A 115 -13.03 -0.35 -7.36
CA PHE A 115 -11.93 -0.80 -6.51
C PHE A 115 -11.40 0.38 -5.68
N PRO A 116 -10.67 0.12 -4.58
CA PRO A 116 -9.97 1.18 -3.83
C PRO A 116 -8.94 1.85 -4.74
N ASN A 117 -9.27 3.01 -5.31
CA ASN A 117 -8.41 3.69 -6.26
C ASN A 117 -7.47 4.66 -5.53
N PRO A 118 -6.14 4.51 -5.67
CA PRO A 118 -5.19 5.34 -4.93
C PRO A 118 -5.03 6.75 -5.51
N THR A 119 -5.69 7.06 -6.62
CA THR A 119 -5.54 8.34 -7.33
C THR A 119 -6.69 9.31 -7.02
N PRO A 120 -6.51 10.64 -7.20
CA PRO A 120 -5.35 11.34 -7.77
C PRO A 120 -4.08 11.24 -6.92
N VAL A 121 -2.93 11.07 -7.57
CA VAL A 121 -1.61 11.25 -6.95
C VAL A 121 -0.78 12.24 -7.71
N TRP A 122 0.18 12.87 -7.05
CA TRP A 122 0.98 13.90 -7.69
C TRP A 122 2.43 13.89 -7.23
N ARG A 123 3.30 14.46 -8.07
CA ARG A 123 4.69 14.76 -7.76
C ARG A 123 5.03 16.14 -8.28
N ASP A 124 5.81 16.88 -7.49
CA ASP A 124 6.42 18.12 -7.95
C ASP A 124 7.70 17.79 -8.72
N VAL A 125 7.91 18.44 -9.86
CA VAL A 125 9.04 18.23 -10.76
C VAL A 125 9.69 19.57 -11.08
N PRO A 126 11.02 19.72 -10.93
CA PRO A 126 11.70 20.91 -11.42
C PRO A 126 11.54 20.94 -12.95
N CYS A 127 11.14 22.08 -13.51
CA CYS A 127 11.05 22.26 -14.95
C CYS A 127 12.22 23.16 -15.37
N THR A 128 13.18 22.58 -16.09
CA THR A 128 14.36 23.32 -16.56
C THR A 128 14.23 23.61 -18.04
N ALA A 129 14.47 24.86 -18.43
CA ALA A 129 14.45 25.25 -19.84
C ALA A 129 15.41 24.39 -20.66
N ASN A 130 14.94 23.87 -21.80
CA ASN A 130 15.71 23.01 -22.73
C ASN A 130 16.22 21.69 -22.11
N ALA A 131 15.56 21.17 -21.08
CA ALA A 131 15.88 19.88 -20.50
C ALA A 131 14.61 19.08 -20.18
N ASP A 132 14.72 17.76 -20.29
CA ASP A 132 13.68 16.83 -19.87
C ASP A 132 13.80 16.61 -18.37
N SER A 133 12.67 16.69 -17.68
CA SER A 133 12.58 16.44 -16.25
C SER A 133 11.76 15.17 -16.02
N PRO A 134 12.39 14.08 -15.54
CA PRO A 134 11.69 12.81 -15.37
C PRO A 134 10.81 12.83 -14.12
N VAL A 135 9.66 12.18 -14.21
CA VAL A 135 8.78 11.87 -13.09
C VAL A 135 8.24 10.45 -13.27
N SER A 136 8.21 9.68 -12.20
CA SER A 136 7.74 8.30 -12.22
C SER A 136 6.67 8.06 -11.15
N PHE A 137 5.65 7.30 -11.51
CA PHE A 137 4.63 6.79 -10.62
C PHE A 137 4.69 5.28 -10.62
N ASP A 138 4.69 4.68 -9.43
CA ASP A 138 4.59 3.24 -9.25
C ASP A 138 3.32 2.96 -8.43
N LEU A 139 2.42 2.18 -9.00
CA LEU A 139 1.08 1.92 -8.47
C LEU A 139 0.90 0.41 -8.35
N VAL A 140 0.69 -0.08 -7.13
CA VAL A 140 0.18 -1.43 -6.91
C VAL A 140 -1.31 -1.29 -6.61
N ILE A 141 -2.18 -1.93 -7.38
CA ILE A 141 -3.64 -1.76 -7.25
C ILE A 141 -4.25 -2.96 -6.56
N ALA A 142 -4.98 -2.71 -5.46
CA ALA A 142 -5.81 -3.73 -4.82
C ALA A 142 -7.17 -3.81 -5.53
N ARG A 143 -7.68 -5.04 -5.72
CA ARG A 143 -9.00 -5.28 -6.32
C ARG A 143 -9.79 -6.31 -5.54
N PRO A 144 -11.13 -6.22 -5.53
CA PRO A 144 -11.98 -7.25 -4.95
C PRO A 144 -11.81 -8.58 -5.70
N ALA A 145 -11.48 -9.64 -4.97
CA ALA A 145 -11.56 -10.99 -5.51
C ALA A 145 -13.04 -11.42 -5.53
N ASN A 146 -13.64 -11.53 -6.72
CA ASN A 146 -15.03 -12.00 -6.89
C ASN A 146 -15.22 -13.51 -6.63
N GLN A 147 -14.31 -14.11 -5.87
CA GLN A 147 -14.24 -15.55 -5.61
C GLN A 147 -14.37 -15.71 -4.09
N GLY A 148 -15.61 -15.95 -3.62
CA GLY A 148 -15.91 -16.05 -2.18
C GLY A 148 -14.94 -16.96 -1.43
N PHE A 149 -14.62 -16.58 -0.18
CA PHE A 149 -13.72 -17.22 0.81
C PHE A 149 -13.21 -18.64 0.42
N PHE A 150 -12.26 -18.63 -0.52
CA PHE A 150 -11.60 -19.67 -1.34
C PHE A 150 -11.92 -21.17 -1.15
N ASP A 151 -12.46 -21.78 -2.22
CA ASP A 151 -12.46 -23.24 -2.48
C ASP A 151 -12.41 -23.57 -4.00
N VAL A 152 -11.58 -22.86 -4.80
CA VAL A 152 -11.23 -23.20 -6.21
C VAL A 152 -9.82 -22.68 -6.53
N ALA A 153 -9.01 -23.49 -7.24
CA ALA A 153 -7.66 -23.12 -7.68
C ALA A 153 -7.73 -22.16 -8.88
N VAL A 154 -7.14 -20.98 -8.73
CA VAL A 154 -7.10 -19.93 -9.76
C VAL A 154 -5.69 -19.33 -9.80
N ASP A 155 -5.28 -18.88 -10.99
CA ASP A 155 -3.98 -18.25 -11.25
C ASP A 155 -3.94 -16.90 -10.52
N PHE A 156 -2.94 -16.73 -9.64
CA PHE A 156 -2.75 -15.51 -8.86
C PHE A 156 -1.46 -14.85 -9.37
N ASN A 157 -1.53 -13.67 -9.99
CA ASN A 157 -0.32 -12.90 -10.34
C ASN A 157 -0.21 -11.59 -9.53
N ASP A 158 -1.03 -11.45 -8.48
CA ASP A 158 -1.22 -10.22 -7.72
C ASP A 158 -1.26 -10.50 -6.21
N ILE A 159 -1.23 -9.43 -5.42
CA ILE A 159 -1.44 -9.51 -3.96
C ILE A 159 -2.95 -9.59 -3.69
N PHE A 160 -3.39 -10.73 -3.14
CA PHE A 160 -4.76 -10.94 -2.71
C PHE A 160 -4.79 -11.02 -1.19
N CYS A 161 -5.60 -10.17 -0.57
CA CYS A 161 -5.83 -10.21 0.86
C CYS A 161 -7.33 -10.33 1.16
N SER A 162 -7.65 -11.07 2.21
CA SER A 162 -8.94 -11.03 2.89
C SER A 162 -8.69 -10.67 4.34
N ALA A 163 -9.52 -9.78 4.88
CA ALA A 163 -9.40 -9.35 6.25
C ALA A 163 -10.76 -9.15 6.89
N LYS A 164 -10.79 -9.27 8.21
CA LYS A 164 -11.99 -9.04 9.01
C LYS A 164 -11.69 -8.63 10.44
N LEU A 165 -12.68 -8.06 11.09
CA LEU A 165 -12.78 -7.93 12.53
C LEU A 165 -14.18 -8.37 12.96
N ASP A 166 -14.25 -9.42 13.75
CA ASP A 166 -15.51 -9.96 14.27
C ASP A 166 -15.55 -9.84 15.78
N CYS A 167 -16.68 -9.35 16.28
CA CYS A 167 -17.00 -9.28 17.71
C CYS A 167 -18.14 -10.20 18.11
N VAL A 168 -18.95 -10.61 17.14
CA VAL A 168 -20.10 -11.49 17.31
C VAL A 168 -20.02 -12.71 16.39
N ASP A 169 -20.68 -13.79 16.76
CA ASP A 169 -20.86 -14.98 15.93
C ASP A 169 -22.03 -14.80 14.94
N ASP A 170 -22.31 -15.83 14.14
CA ASP A 170 -23.36 -15.82 13.12
C ASP A 170 -24.77 -15.56 13.70
N ASP A 171 -24.98 -15.80 15.00
CA ASP A 171 -26.23 -15.53 15.72
C ASP A 171 -26.26 -14.12 16.38
N GLY A 172 -25.23 -13.30 16.10
CA GLY A 172 -25.06 -11.97 16.66
C GLY A 172 -24.71 -11.96 18.16
N GLN A 173 -24.26 -13.09 18.72
CA GLN A 173 -23.83 -13.19 20.11
C GLN A 173 -22.33 -12.92 20.24
N PRO A 174 -21.83 -12.33 21.34
CA PRO A 174 -20.40 -12.12 21.54
C PRO A 174 -19.60 -13.41 21.34
N ILE A 175 -18.54 -13.36 20.53
CA ILE A 175 -17.68 -14.52 20.28
C ILE A 175 -17.04 -14.96 21.61
N LYS A 176 -17.09 -16.26 21.91
CA LYS A 176 -16.46 -16.83 23.11
C LYS A 176 -15.38 -17.83 22.75
N LEU A 177 -14.15 -17.35 22.57
CA LEU A 177 -13.02 -18.17 22.12
C LEU A 177 -11.99 -18.40 23.24
N LEU A 178 -11.44 -17.31 23.81
CA LEU A 178 -10.37 -17.41 24.78
C LEU A 178 -10.89 -17.75 26.18
N HIS A 179 -10.06 -18.45 26.96
CA HIS A 179 -10.41 -18.84 28.33
C HIS A 179 -10.18 -17.71 29.34
N ASN A 180 -11.21 -17.34 30.10
CA ASN A 180 -11.13 -16.53 31.32
C ASN A 180 -11.34 -17.47 32.53
N GLY A 181 -10.24 -17.92 33.13
CA GLY A 181 -10.27 -18.98 34.12
C GLY A 181 -10.73 -20.32 33.51
N ALA A 182 -11.83 -20.89 34.01
CA ALA A 182 -12.33 -22.20 33.58
C ALA A 182 -13.33 -22.13 32.41
N VAL A 183 -13.79 -20.94 32.03
CA VAL A 183 -14.82 -20.73 31.00
C VAL A 183 -14.24 -19.96 29.81
N ARG A 184 -14.90 -20.07 28.65
CA ARG A 184 -14.62 -19.18 27.52
C ARG A 184 -15.42 -17.89 27.66
N ASP A 185 -14.83 -16.79 27.24
CA ASP A 185 -15.39 -15.46 27.43
C ASP A 185 -15.24 -14.57 26.18
N THR A 186 -15.85 -13.39 26.21
CA THR A 186 -15.92 -12.44 25.09
C THR A 186 -14.55 -12.23 24.46
N THR A 187 -14.49 -12.39 23.14
CA THR A 187 -13.28 -12.33 22.34
C THR A 187 -13.54 -11.52 21.08
N ILE A 188 -12.68 -10.56 20.79
CA ILE A 188 -12.62 -9.89 19.48
C ILE A 188 -11.63 -10.67 18.61
N VAL A 189 -11.99 -10.95 17.36
CA VAL A 189 -11.14 -11.68 16.41
C VAL A 189 -10.76 -10.76 15.26
N VAL A 190 -9.47 -10.51 15.10
CA VAL A 190 -8.91 -9.88 13.90
C VAL A 190 -8.34 -10.98 13.01
N GLY A 191 -8.76 -11.01 11.76
CA GLY A 191 -8.28 -11.99 10.78
C GLY A 191 -7.64 -11.33 9.58
N LEU A 192 -6.54 -11.89 9.11
CA LEU A 192 -5.87 -11.52 7.88
C LEU A 192 -5.39 -12.79 7.18
N VAL A 193 -5.68 -12.88 5.89
CA VAL A 193 -5.14 -13.92 5.01
C VAL A 193 -4.67 -13.23 3.73
N CYS A 194 -3.43 -13.45 3.31
CA CYS A 194 -2.94 -12.94 2.04
C CYS A 194 -2.10 -13.95 1.26
N THR A 195 -1.98 -13.73 -0.05
CA THR A 195 -1.05 -14.38 -0.97
C THR A 195 -0.51 -13.34 -1.96
N THR A 196 0.73 -13.48 -2.43
CA THR A 196 1.32 -12.61 -3.46
C THR A 196 1.28 -13.19 -4.87
N GLY A 197 0.80 -14.42 -5.03
CA GLY A 197 0.68 -15.04 -6.34
C GLY A 197 1.05 -16.51 -6.37
N GLU A 198 0.86 -17.14 -7.54
CA GLU A 198 1.32 -18.47 -7.85
C GLU A 198 2.85 -18.45 -8.03
N GLY A 199 3.54 -19.38 -7.36
CA GLY A 199 5.00 -19.49 -7.45
C GLY A 199 5.79 -18.36 -6.77
N GLU A 200 5.12 -17.37 -6.18
CA GLU A 200 5.74 -16.33 -5.39
C GLU A 200 5.75 -16.66 -3.89
N GLN A 201 6.79 -16.23 -3.20
CA GLN A 201 6.84 -16.32 -1.75
C GLN A 201 6.00 -15.20 -1.14
N THR A 202 5.05 -15.52 -0.27
CA THR A 202 4.35 -14.47 0.47
C THR A 202 5.08 -14.09 1.75
N VAL A 203 5.19 -12.78 2.02
CA VAL A 203 5.59 -12.23 3.32
C VAL A 203 4.47 -11.32 3.81
N LEU A 204 3.92 -11.60 5.00
CA LEU A 204 2.99 -10.68 5.65
C LEU A 204 3.76 -9.61 6.41
N HIS A 205 3.31 -8.37 6.31
CA HIS A 205 3.80 -7.23 7.07
C HIS A 205 2.67 -6.69 7.91
N ALA A 206 2.89 -6.42 9.19
CA ALA A 206 1.85 -5.97 10.10
C ALA A 206 2.36 -5.00 11.15
N ASP A 207 1.42 -4.23 11.69
CA ASP A 207 1.58 -3.45 12.90
C ASP A 207 1.15 -4.23 14.14
N SER A 208 1.48 -3.68 15.31
CA SER A 208 0.74 -3.99 16.53
C SER A 208 -0.71 -3.57 16.37
N MET A 209 -1.65 -4.42 16.79
CA MET A 209 -3.02 -3.94 16.99
C MET A 209 -3.01 -3.00 18.19
N VAL A 210 -3.68 -1.87 18.09
CA VAL A 210 -3.73 -0.84 19.13
C VAL A 210 -5.16 -0.73 19.62
N LEU A 211 -5.36 -1.02 20.91
CA LEU A 211 -6.62 -0.75 21.58
C LEU A 211 -6.51 0.63 22.24
N ASP A 212 -7.05 1.64 21.58
CA ASP A 212 -7.06 3.03 22.04
C ASP A 212 -8.37 3.28 22.80
N CYS A 213 -8.26 3.47 24.11
CA CYS A 213 -9.35 3.77 25.02
C CYS A 213 -9.31 5.21 25.55
N GLY A 214 -8.57 6.10 24.87
CA GLY A 214 -8.43 7.50 25.25
C GLY A 214 -7.79 7.67 26.63
N GLN A 215 -8.56 8.15 27.60
CA GLN A 215 -8.04 8.42 28.95
C GLN A 215 -7.72 7.15 29.74
N ASP A 216 -8.32 6.02 29.37
CA ASP A 216 -8.07 4.73 30.03
C ASP A 216 -6.78 4.06 29.55
N GLY A 217 -6.16 4.63 28.52
CA GLY A 217 -4.87 4.21 27.99
C GLY A 217 -4.91 3.75 26.54
N VAL A 218 -3.71 3.50 26.03
CA VAL A 218 -3.45 2.94 24.70
C VAL A 218 -2.67 1.65 24.93
N PHE A 219 -3.18 0.54 24.42
CA PHE A 219 -2.60 -0.78 24.65
C PHE A 219 -2.15 -1.40 23.33
N HIS A 220 -0.86 -1.73 23.23
CA HIS A 220 -0.31 -2.35 22.04
C HIS A 220 -0.37 -3.89 22.15
N LEU A 221 -0.85 -4.52 21.09
CA LEU A 221 -1.07 -5.95 20.96
C LEU A 221 -0.24 -6.41 19.75
N PRO A 222 1.09 -6.57 19.92
CA PRO A 222 1.97 -6.93 18.82
C PRO A 222 1.63 -8.33 18.30
N PRO A 223 1.76 -8.63 17.00
CA PRO A 223 1.45 -9.94 16.41
C PRO A 223 2.47 -11.05 16.79
N VAL A 224 3.16 -10.89 17.91
CA VAL A 224 4.14 -11.83 18.46
C VAL A 224 3.52 -12.65 19.59
N GLY A 225 4.13 -13.81 19.87
CA GLY A 225 3.60 -14.82 20.79
C GLY A 225 3.21 -16.10 20.05
N GLY A 226 2.79 -17.12 20.77
CA GLY A 226 2.34 -18.38 20.19
C GLY A 226 0.81 -18.52 20.24
N PRO A 227 0.28 -19.63 19.68
CA PRO A 227 -1.11 -19.98 19.88
C PRO A 227 -1.41 -20.20 21.37
N GLY A 228 -2.62 -19.82 21.79
CA GLY A 228 -3.09 -19.94 23.17
C GLY A 228 -2.99 -18.64 23.97
N ASN A 229 -3.49 -18.70 25.20
CA ASN A 229 -3.62 -17.53 26.08
C ASN A 229 -2.24 -17.04 26.54
N VAL A 230 -1.80 -15.87 26.07
CA VAL A 230 -0.54 -15.23 26.51
C VAL A 230 -0.73 -14.19 27.63
N GLY A 231 -1.92 -14.16 28.26
CA GLY A 231 -2.22 -13.28 29.38
C GLY A 231 -2.70 -11.89 28.96
N GLY A 232 -3.18 -11.13 29.94
CA GLY A 232 -3.78 -9.82 29.77
C GLY A 232 -2.78 -8.67 29.70
N THR A 233 -3.09 -7.64 28.92
CA THR A 233 -2.25 -6.45 28.70
C THR A 233 -2.91 -5.15 29.16
N ALA A 234 -4.18 -5.18 29.56
CA ALA A 234 -4.95 -4.04 30.04
C ALA A 234 -5.92 -4.48 31.16
N PRO A 235 -6.48 -3.56 31.98
CA PRO A 235 -7.34 -3.92 33.12
C PRO A 235 -8.55 -4.79 32.75
N PHE A 236 -9.09 -4.63 31.54
CA PHE A 236 -10.22 -5.39 31.01
C PHE A 236 -9.85 -6.27 29.81
N ILE A 237 -8.56 -6.44 29.52
CA ILE A 237 -8.08 -7.45 28.56
C ILE A 237 -7.51 -8.60 29.35
N PHE A 238 -8.25 -9.71 29.44
CA PHE A 238 -7.84 -10.85 30.28
C PHE A 238 -6.81 -11.76 29.59
N SER A 239 -6.83 -11.80 28.25
CA SER A 239 -5.89 -12.60 27.47
C SER A 239 -5.83 -12.13 26.02
N ARG A 240 -4.75 -12.45 25.33
CA ARG A 240 -4.68 -12.47 23.86
C ARG A 240 -4.13 -13.80 23.35
N ALA A 241 -4.27 -14.07 22.07
CA ALA A 241 -3.66 -15.20 21.37
C ALA A 241 -3.37 -14.83 19.92
N VAL A 242 -2.26 -15.33 19.37
CA VAL A 242 -1.88 -15.13 17.97
C VAL A 242 -1.85 -16.49 17.27
N TYR A 243 -2.64 -16.62 16.20
CA TYR A 243 -2.67 -17.78 15.34
C TYR A 243 -2.15 -17.39 13.98
N ARG A 244 -1.23 -18.18 13.44
CA ARG A 244 -0.58 -17.88 12.18
C ARG A 244 -0.13 -19.15 11.52
N GLY A 245 0.03 -19.09 10.22
CA GLY A 245 0.43 -20.26 9.47
C GLY A 245 0.34 -20.02 7.99
N ARG A 246 0.55 -21.13 7.29
CA ARG A 246 0.37 -21.26 5.86
C ARG A 246 -0.77 -22.23 5.59
N GLU A 247 -1.66 -21.88 4.69
CA GLU A 247 -2.66 -22.81 4.17
C GLU A 247 -2.05 -23.63 3.03
N ALA A 248 -2.37 -24.92 3.00
CA ALA A 248 -1.84 -25.85 2.01
C ALA A 248 -2.68 -25.76 0.72
N VAL A 249 -2.40 -24.77 -0.11
CA VAL A 249 -2.96 -24.65 -1.47
C VAL A 249 -1.88 -24.94 -2.49
N THR A 250 -2.21 -25.74 -3.51
CA THR A 250 -1.26 -26.06 -4.59
C THR A 250 -1.06 -24.82 -5.45
N GLY A 251 0.19 -24.41 -5.66
CA GLY A 251 0.55 -23.27 -6.51
C GLY A 251 0.73 -21.95 -5.76
N ALA A 252 0.01 -21.71 -4.67
CA ALA A 252 0.04 -20.42 -3.96
C ALA A 252 0.54 -20.52 -2.51
N ASP A 253 1.30 -19.51 -2.08
CA ASP A 253 1.68 -19.31 -0.69
C ASP A 253 0.62 -18.46 0.03
N ILE A 254 -0.45 -19.10 0.50
CA ILE A 254 -1.48 -18.44 1.30
C ILE A 254 -1.05 -18.42 2.78
N CYS A 255 -0.87 -17.23 3.35
CA CYS A 255 -0.51 -17.05 4.75
C CYS A 255 -1.64 -16.38 5.51
N TYR A 256 -1.81 -16.77 6.77
CA TYR A 256 -2.74 -16.11 7.66
C TYR A 256 -2.07 -15.62 8.94
N LEU A 257 -2.61 -14.53 9.46
CA LEU A 257 -2.31 -13.94 10.76
C LEU A 257 -3.61 -13.52 11.43
N ASN A 258 -4.00 -14.24 12.46
CA ASN A 258 -5.20 -13.98 13.24
C ASN A 258 -4.82 -13.63 14.68
N GLN A 259 -5.48 -12.62 15.25
CA GLN A 259 -5.34 -12.26 16.66
C GLN A 259 -6.69 -12.39 17.35
N ALA A 260 -6.70 -13.05 18.50
CA ALA A 260 -7.84 -13.13 19.39
C ALA A 260 -7.56 -12.29 20.64
N ILE A 261 -8.48 -11.41 20.99
CA ILE A 261 -8.35 -10.45 22.09
C ILE A 261 -9.51 -10.65 23.06
N GLY A 262 -9.23 -11.19 24.23
CA GLY A 262 -10.20 -11.50 25.26
C GLY A 262 -10.53 -10.28 26.10
N VAL A 263 -11.80 -9.91 26.16
CA VAL A 263 -12.32 -8.74 26.88
C VAL A 263 -13.16 -9.17 28.07
N ASP A 264 -12.81 -8.70 29.27
CA ASP A 264 -13.63 -8.83 30.47
C ASP A 264 -14.66 -7.68 30.47
N LEU A 265 -15.86 -7.96 29.94
CA LEU A 265 -16.91 -6.94 29.81
C LEU A 265 -17.35 -6.34 31.15
N PRO A 266 -17.53 -7.12 32.25
CA PRO A 266 -17.76 -6.53 33.57
C PRO A 266 -16.69 -5.52 33.98
N ALA A 267 -15.41 -5.86 33.84
CA ALA A 267 -14.31 -4.94 34.16
C ALA A 267 -14.31 -3.71 33.23
N ALA A 268 -14.64 -3.88 31.95
CA ALA A 268 -14.76 -2.77 31.00
C ALA A 268 -15.90 -1.82 31.37
N VAL A 269 -17.04 -2.34 31.82
CA VAL A 269 -18.19 -1.54 32.30
C VAL A 269 -17.86 -0.79 33.58
N GLU A 270 -17.16 -1.44 34.53
CA GLU A 270 -16.68 -0.76 35.74
C GLU A 270 -15.72 0.40 35.43
N ALA A 271 -14.94 0.27 34.35
CA ALA A 271 -14.05 1.31 33.86
C ALA A 271 -14.74 2.37 32.99
N ASP A 272 -16.01 2.20 32.61
CA ASP A 272 -16.70 3.04 31.62
C ASP A 272 -15.95 3.12 30.27
N ALA A 273 -15.27 2.04 29.89
CA ALA A 273 -14.28 2.04 28.82
C ALA A 273 -14.91 2.30 27.44
N THR A 274 -14.33 3.23 26.69
CA THR A 274 -14.72 3.50 25.30
C THR A 274 -13.51 3.38 24.40
N CYS A 275 -13.48 2.35 23.55
CA CYS A 275 -12.27 1.94 22.85
C CYS A 275 -12.48 1.72 21.36
N SER A 276 -11.46 2.05 20.57
CA SER A 276 -11.31 1.65 19.17
C SER A 276 -10.13 0.72 19.00
N LEU A 277 -10.30 -0.34 18.22
CA LEU A 277 -9.22 -1.21 17.80
C LEU A 277 -8.69 -0.74 16.44
N ARG A 278 -7.39 -0.45 16.38
CA ARG A 278 -6.69 0.02 15.19
C ARG A 278 -5.53 -0.90 14.83
N GLY A 279 -5.15 -0.89 13.57
CA GLY A 279 -3.95 -1.58 13.10
C GLY A 279 -3.89 -1.56 11.58
N LYS A 280 -2.77 -2.02 11.02
CA LYS A 280 -2.63 -2.18 9.57
C LYS A 280 -1.75 -3.37 9.24
N ALA A 281 -1.94 -3.92 8.05
CA ALA A 281 -1.15 -5.02 7.54
C ALA A 281 -1.20 -5.07 6.01
N THR A 282 -0.18 -5.67 5.41
CA THR A 282 -0.07 -5.90 3.97
C THR A 282 0.69 -7.19 3.69
N ALA A 283 0.91 -7.50 2.42
CA ALA A 283 1.77 -8.57 1.98
C ALA A 283 2.72 -8.09 0.88
N SER A 284 3.79 -8.82 0.67
CA SER A 284 4.73 -8.59 -0.44
C SER A 284 5.48 -9.89 -0.79
N PRO A 285 6.10 -9.96 -1.98
CA PRO A 285 6.86 -11.14 -2.38
C PRO A 285 8.19 -11.29 -1.61
N THR A 286 8.63 -10.25 -0.89
CA THR A 286 9.94 -10.20 -0.22
C THR A 286 9.87 -9.40 1.08
N ALA A 287 10.60 -9.85 2.10
CA ALA A 287 10.68 -9.10 3.35
C ALA A 287 11.31 -7.72 3.14
N TRP A 288 10.84 -6.73 3.91
CA TRP A 288 11.32 -5.36 3.83
C TRP A 288 12.30 -5.12 4.98
N PRO A 289 13.60 -4.85 4.71
CA PRO A 289 14.61 -4.76 5.76
C PRO A 289 14.33 -3.74 6.86
N SER A 290 13.55 -2.70 6.57
CA SER A 290 13.14 -1.64 7.51
C SER A 290 11.66 -1.69 7.87
N GLY A 291 10.97 -2.80 7.57
CA GLY A 291 9.51 -2.91 7.73
C GLY A 291 8.73 -1.91 6.87
N ARG A 292 9.35 -1.24 5.90
CA ARG A 292 8.72 -0.15 5.14
C ARG A 292 8.44 -0.60 3.72
N SER A 293 7.23 -0.34 3.25
CA SER A 293 6.89 -0.55 1.83
C SER A 293 7.80 0.28 0.93
N PRO A 294 8.00 -0.13 -0.34
CA PRO A 294 8.92 0.57 -1.24
C PRO A 294 8.58 2.05 -1.38
N ALA A 295 9.57 2.92 -1.12
CA ALA A 295 9.45 4.33 -1.42
C ALA A 295 9.32 4.53 -2.93
N GLY A 296 8.53 5.50 -3.34
CA GLY A 296 8.24 5.77 -4.72
C GLY A 296 7.04 5.02 -5.29
N ALA A 297 6.46 4.10 -4.52
CA ALA A 297 5.30 3.30 -4.89
C ALA A 297 4.12 3.52 -3.92
N LEU A 298 2.90 3.55 -4.47
CA LEU A 298 1.68 3.40 -3.68
C LEU A 298 1.44 1.92 -3.44
N TRP A 299 1.57 1.49 -2.18
CA TRP A 299 1.42 0.11 -1.79
C TRP A 299 0.10 -0.09 -1.02
N PRO A 300 -0.75 -1.05 -1.42
CA PRO A 300 -2.00 -1.30 -0.72
C PRO A 300 -1.76 -1.94 0.64
N TYR A 301 -2.58 -1.60 1.61
CA TYR A 301 -2.61 -2.25 2.92
C TYR A 301 -4.04 -2.28 3.46
N VAL A 302 -4.32 -3.29 4.28
CA VAL A 302 -5.54 -3.36 5.09
C VAL A 302 -5.36 -2.48 6.31
N SER A 303 -6.34 -1.63 6.58
CA SER A 303 -6.44 -0.78 7.77
C SER A 303 -7.66 -1.20 8.60
N TRP A 304 -7.44 -1.48 9.87
CA TRP A 304 -8.50 -1.61 10.87
C TRP A 304 -8.62 -0.31 11.67
N ASN A 305 -9.84 0.16 11.85
CA ASN A 305 -10.20 1.24 12.77
C ASN A 305 -11.67 1.08 13.16
N VAL A 306 -11.93 0.19 14.11
CA VAL A 306 -13.29 -0.20 14.52
C VAL A 306 -13.54 0.24 15.96
N PRO A 307 -14.61 1.02 16.24
CA PRO A 307 -15.10 1.19 17.60
C PRO A 307 -15.57 -0.15 18.16
N VAL A 308 -14.92 -0.64 19.22
CA VAL A 308 -15.20 -1.98 19.78
C VAL A 308 -15.95 -1.91 21.10
N LEU A 309 -15.69 -0.89 21.92
CA LEU A 309 -16.34 -0.69 23.21
C LEU A 309 -16.92 0.72 23.33
N SER A 310 -18.06 0.83 24.01
CA SER A 310 -18.66 2.11 24.44
C SER A 310 -19.32 1.94 25.79
N ALA A 311 -18.91 2.75 26.78
CA ALA A 311 -19.31 2.59 28.18
C ALA A 311 -19.15 1.14 28.70
N GLY A 312 -18.06 0.48 28.28
CA GLY A 312 -17.71 -0.90 28.58
C GLY A 312 -18.50 -1.98 27.86
N ALA A 313 -19.56 -1.63 27.11
CA ALA A 313 -20.32 -2.58 26.32
C ALA A 313 -19.66 -2.82 24.95
N LEU A 314 -19.70 -4.07 24.48
CA LEU A 314 -19.29 -4.44 23.13
C LEU A 314 -20.27 -3.86 22.10
N ILE A 315 -19.77 -3.07 21.16
CA ILE A 315 -20.60 -2.38 20.15
C ILE A 315 -20.29 -2.76 18.70
N CYS A 316 -19.19 -3.46 18.46
CA CYS A 316 -18.82 -3.95 17.14
C CYS A 316 -19.61 -5.21 16.76
N GLY A 317 -19.76 -5.42 15.45
CA GLY A 317 -20.43 -6.59 14.86
C GLY A 317 -19.46 -7.41 14.02
N HIS A 318 -19.85 -7.69 12.78
CA HIS A 318 -18.96 -8.19 11.73
C HIS A 318 -18.43 -7.02 10.91
N HIS A 319 -17.14 -7.05 10.59
CA HIS A 319 -16.53 -6.06 9.72
C HIS A 319 -15.64 -6.77 8.71
N GLY A 320 -16.11 -6.88 7.46
CA GLY A 320 -15.33 -7.43 6.35
C GLY A 320 -14.55 -6.35 5.60
N LEU A 321 -13.39 -6.71 5.04
CA LEU A 321 -12.57 -5.83 4.19
C LEU A 321 -13.40 -5.23 3.06
N ASP A 322 -13.50 -3.90 3.04
CA ASP A 322 -14.24 -3.09 2.06
C ASP A 322 -15.73 -3.45 1.93
N LEU A 323 -16.29 -4.16 2.93
CA LEU A 323 -17.72 -4.50 3.01
C LEU A 323 -18.46 -3.62 4.03
N ASP A 324 -17.79 -3.29 5.13
CA ASP A 324 -18.34 -2.54 6.25
C ASP A 324 -17.37 -1.43 6.70
N ALA A 325 -17.87 -0.45 7.45
CA ALA A 325 -17.03 0.61 7.99
C ALA A 325 -15.95 0.04 8.94
N GLY A 326 -14.72 0.53 8.79
CA GLY A 326 -13.63 0.29 9.74
C GLY A 326 -12.67 -0.86 9.39
N VAL A 327 -12.90 -1.65 8.34
CA VAL A 327 -11.87 -2.54 7.76
C VAL A 327 -11.76 -2.23 6.28
N GLU A 328 -10.71 -1.49 5.92
CA GLU A 328 -10.63 -0.81 4.62
C GLU A 328 -9.28 -1.06 3.96
N THR A 329 -9.27 -1.15 2.64
CA THR A 329 -8.06 -1.03 1.85
C THR A 329 -7.63 0.44 1.77
N ARG A 330 -6.36 0.69 2.08
CA ARG A 330 -5.72 2.00 1.98
C ARG A 330 -4.39 1.88 1.24
N TYR A 331 -3.76 3.02 0.95
CA TYR A 331 -2.49 3.08 0.24
C TYR A 331 -1.44 3.86 1.01
N SER A 332 -0.19 3.43 0.90
CA SER A 332 0.95 4.14 1.48
C SER A 332 1.15 5.51 0.83
N ASP A 333 1.87 6.40 1.52
CA ASP A 333 2.35 7.62 0.88
C ASP A 333 3.37 7.31 -0.21
N LEU A 334 3.32 8.05 -1.31
CA LEU A 334 4.17 7.82 -2.48
C LEU A 334 5.66 8.01 -2.17
N ASP A 335 6.01 8.99 -1.33
CA ASP A 335 7.42 9.30 -1.01
C ASP A 335 7.93 8.55 0.22
N GLY A 336 7.06 8.32 1.21
CA GLY A 336 7.43 7.74 2.50
C GLY A 336 7.18 6.24 2.61
N GLY A 337 6.37 5.62 1.74
CA GLY A 337 5.85 4.28 1.98
C GLY A 337 5.05 4.19 3.28
N ALA A 338 4.68 2.98 3.68
CA ALA A 338 4.04 2.69 4.95
C ALA A 338 4.94 1.80 5.80
N LEU A 339 5.04 2.11 7.09
CA LEU A 339 5.83 1.36 8.06
C LEU A 339 4.99 0.23 8.68
N PHE A 340 5.59 -0.95 8.76
CA PHE A 340 5.07 -2.19 9.32
C PHE A 340 6.19 -2.83 10.16
N PRO A 341 6.20 -2.65 11.48
CA PRO A 341 7.29 -3.11 12.33
C PRO A 341 7.45 -4.64 12.36
N PHE A 342 6.49 -5.42 11.88
CA PHE A 342 6.55 -6.88 11.95
C PHE A 342 6.46 -7.52 10.58
N GLY A 343 7.45 -8.37 10.25
CA GLY A 343 7.50 -9.18 9.03
C GLY A 343 7.36 -10.67 9.33
N MET A 344 6.63 -11.40 8.49
CA MET A 344 6.40 -12.84 8.63
C MET A 344 6.39 -13.55 7.28
N ALA A 345 7.46 -14.27 6.97
CA ALA A 345 7.52 -15.12 5.77
C ALA A 345 6.60 -16.34 5.86
N CYS A 346 5.97 -16.72 4.74
CA CYS A 346 5.08 -17.88 4.63
C CYS A 346 5.79 -19.23 4.73
N THR A 347 6.20 -19.60 5.94
CA THR A 347 6.88 -20.88 6.19
C THR A 347 5.95 -21.84 6.96
N ALA A 348 6.42 -23.06 7.22
CA ALA A 348 5.64 -24.06 7.96
C ALA A 348 5.44 -23.71 9.44
N ASP A 349 6.34 -22.91 10.01
CA ASP A 349 6.25 -22.38 11.38
C ASP A 349 6.59 -20.88 11.33
N PRO A 350 5.71 -20.07 10.73
CA PRO A 350 6.01 -18.66 10.54
C PRO A 350 5.99 -17.98 11.90
N ALA A 351 6.94 -17.09 12.16
CA ALA A 351 6.97 -16.28 13.36
C ALA A 351 7.21 -14.81 12.95
N PRO A 352 6.27 -13.89 13.24
CA PRO A 352 6.49 -12.47 13.08
C PRO A 352 7.72 -12.09 13.90
N ALA A 353 8.70 -11.52 13.20
CA ALA A 353 9.84 -10.90 13.81
C ALA A 353 9.64 -9.39 13.76
N LEU A 354 10.18 -8.69 14.75
CA LEU A 354 10.33 -7.25 14.64
C LEU A 354 11.33 -6.98 13.51
N ASP A 355 10.89 -6.27 12.48
CA ASP A 355 11.75 -5.75 11.43
C ASP A 355 12.51 -4.55 11.98
N GLY A 356 13.83 -4.59 11.87
CA GLY A 356 14.67 -3.59 12.52
C GLY A 356 16.15 -3.92 12.55
N ALA A 357 16.90 -3.03 13.18
CA ALA A 357 18.34 -3.20 13.35
C ALA A 357 18.62 -4.23 14.46
N ALA A 358 19.26 -5.34 14.09
CA ALA A 358 19.77 -6.31 15.05
C ALA A 358 21.06 -5.80 15.68
N CYS A 359 21.12 -5.80 17.01
CA CYS A 359 22.24 -5.30 17.78
C CYS A 359 23.02 -6.43 18.43
N ALA A 360 24.24 -6.64 17.93
CA ALA A 360 25.13 -7.68 18.43
C ALA A 360 25.55 -7.38 19.89
N GLY A 361 25.28 -8.31 20.80
CA GLY A 361 25.56 -8.18 22.24
C GLY A 361 25.26 -9.47 23.03
N THR A 362 25.27 -9.41 24.36
CA THR A 362 25.00 -10.59 25.23
C THR A 362 23.53 -11.02 25.26
N ALA A 363 22.63 -10.24 24.69
CA ALA A 363 21.26 -10.59 24.40
C ALA A 363 20.95 -10.03 23.01
N ASP A 364 20.64 -10.88 22.04
CA ASP A 364 20.29 -10.48 20.68
C ASP A 364 19.03 -9.59 20.75
N ALA A 365 19.24 -8.28 20.73
CA ALA A 365 18.18 -7.29 20.76
C ALA A 365 17.90 -6.79 19.34
N ILE A 366 16.64 -6.65 18.99
CA ILE A 366 16.22 -6.03 17.73
C ILE A 366 15.50 -4.72 18.08
N PHE A 367 15.92 -3.64 17.45
CA PHE A 367 15.25 -2.35 17.57
C PHE A 367 14.49 -2.06 16.28
N GLY A 368 13.18 -1.93 16.40
CA GLY A 368 12.29 -1.56 15.32
C GLY A 368 11.64 -0.20 15.61
N THR A 369 11.12 0.43 14.57
CA THR A 369 10.33 1.66 14.69
C THR A 369 8.89 1.36 14.33
N SER A 370 7.94 2.00 15.03
CA SER A 370 6.53 2.09 14.69
C SER A 370 6.10 3.55 14.63
N ASP A 371 4.85 3.80 14.21
CA ASP A 371 4.27 5.14 14.23
C ASP A 371 4.16 5.71 15.67
N ASP A 372 4.18 4.83 16.68
CA ASP A 372 4.07 5.17 18.10
C ASP A 372 5.41 5.21 18.86
N GLY A 373 6.54 4.97 18.18
CA GLY A 373 7.89 5.06 18.77
C GLY A 373 8.79 3.86 18.47
N VAL A 374 9.77 3.62 19.35
CA VAL A 374 10.74 2.53 19.21
C VAL A 374 10.28 1.28 19.94
N LEU A 375 10.29 0.16 19.24
CA LEU A 375 10.04 -1.17 19.78
C LEU A 375 11.38 -1.88 20.02
N VAL A 376 11.49 -2.61 21.12
CA VAL A 376 12.66 -3.45 21.41
C VAL A 376 12.21 -4.89 21.58
N SER A 377 12.81 -5.79 20.80
CA SER A 377 12.64 -7.24 20.97
C SER A 377 13.87 -7.83 21.64
N ILE A 378 13.69 -8.55 22.75
CA ILE A 378 14.77 -9.30 23.44
C ILE A 378 14.26 -10.72 23.71
N GLY A 379 14.93 -11.72 23.12
CA GLY A 379 14.53 -13.13 23.30
C GLY A 379 13.10 -13.43 22.81
N GLY A 380 12.62 -12.68 21.81
CA GLY A 380 11.27 -12.81 21.24
C GLY A 380 10.15 -12.08 22.01
N ALA A 381 10.46 -11.48 23.16
CA ALA A 381 9.55 -10.58 23.85
C ALA A 381 9.73 -9.15 23.30
N VAL A 382 8.64 -8.49 22.94
CA VAL A 382 8.63 -7.12 22.39
C VAL A 382 8.11 -6.16 23.45
N THR A 383 8.77 -5.03 23.63
CA THR A 383 8.35 -3.97 24.57
C THR A 383 7.14 -3.20 24.05
N GLU A 384 6.48 -2.47 24.94
CA GLU A 384 5.65 -1.33 24.52
C GLU A 384 6.51 -0.30 23.76
N PRO A 385 5.92 0.48 22.83
CA PRO A 385 6.65 1.53 22.13
C PRO A 385 7.22 2.57 23.10
N PHE A 386 8.48 2.95 22.88
CA PHE A 386 9.16 4.02 23.59
C PHE A 386 9.25 5.26 22.69
N LEU A 387 8.60 6.36 23.10
CA LEU A 387 8.73 7.64 22.42
C LEU A 387 10.12 8.22 22.63
N LEU A 388 10.86 8.40 21.53
CA LEU A 388 12.13 9.12 21.57
C LEU A 388 11.86 10.62 21.83
N PRO A 389 12.77 11.32 22.52
CA PRO A 389 12.70 12.78 22.62
C PRO A 389 12.67 13.44 21.25
N GLU A 390 12.07 14.63 21.16
CA GLU A 390 12.03 15.41 19.93
C GLU A 390 13.45 15.63 19.36
N GLY A 391 13.62 15.37 18.06
CA GLY A 391 14.91 15.50 17.36
C GLY A 391 15.85 14.30 17.53
N VAL A 392 15.41 13.22 18.17
CA VAL A 392 16.21 12.00 18.36
C VAL A 392 15.68 10.89 17.46
N GLU A 393 16.57 10.29 16.67
CA GLU A 393 16.26 9.16 15.78
C GLU A 393 17.09 7.92 16.15
N LEU A 394 16.59 6.75 15.76
CA LEU A 394 17.30 5.49 15.95
C LEU A 394 18.31 5.29 14.81
N GLY A 395 19.57 5.61 15.05
CA GLY A 395 20.71 5.38 14.15
C GLY A 395 21.21 3.93 14.17
N GLY A 396 20.33 2.97 13.88
CA GLY A 396 20.65 1.55 14.01
C GLY A 396 20.63 1.08 15.47
N CYS A 397 21.78 0.67 16.01
CA CYS A 397 21.87 0.10 17.37
C CYS A 397 22.14 1.10 18.48
N CYS A 398 22.44 2.33 18.10
CA CYS A 398 22.69 3.42 19.01
C CYS A 398 21.74 4.55 18.65
N VAL A 399 21.40 5.32 19.68
CA VAL A 399 20.72 6.59 19.48
C VAL A 399 21.78 7.55 18.97
N ASP A 400 21.65 7.97 17.71
CA ASP A 400 22.46 9.04 17.16
C ASP A 400 21.73 10.36 17.47
N GLY A 401 22.41 11.31 18.08
CA GLY A 401 21.88 12.64 18.37
C GLY A 401 22.83 13.70 17.82
N ASP A 402 22.27 14.72 17.18
CA ASP A 402 22.99 15.92 16.72
C ASP A 402 23.31 16.91 17.86
#